data_AF-H0FZ25-F1
#
_entry.id   AF-H0FZ25-F1
#
_cell.length_a   1.000
_cell.length_b   1.000
_cell.length_c   1.000
_cell.angle_alpha   90.00
_cell.angle_beta   90.00
_cell.angle_gamma   90.00
#
_symmetry.space_group_name_H-M   'P 1'
#
loop_
_entity.id
_entity.type
_entity.pdbx_description
1 polymer ?
#
loop_
_entity_poly.entity_id
_entity_poly.type
_entity_poly.pdbx_seq_one_letter_code
_entity_poly.pdbx_strand_id
1 'polypeptide(L)'
;MTTIIRSNGGGLAQPIEALFDRLLTHTLDRTFEAYGNFIMRDEWVETQHGKGAASFFGNFYDYSHVFNIITDDAELIERLTAAIEANKAKSSYIEQCPPFDGRLFRIETHRFSVTQGEVSLFYDGECLGRYGDDYKIGGDGQYRGRPLRYWEDAAKKILRERHLASLQQAA
;
A
#
# COMPACT_ATOMS: atom_id res chain seq x y z
N MET A 1 -1.03 25.47 19.99
CA MET A 1 -0.23 24.34 19.55
C MET A 1 -0.64 23.12 20.35
N THR A 2 -1.21 22.14 19.67
CA THR A 2 -1.78 20.92 20.21
C THR A 2 -1.21 19.75 19.44
N THR A 3 -0.54 18.84 20.14
CA THR A 3 -0.06 17.58 19.57
C THR A 3 -0.71 16.43 20.31
N ILE A 4 -1.37 15.55 19.56
CA ILE A 4 -2.06 14.36 20.06
C ILE A 4 -1.32 13.14 19.54
N ILE A 5 -0.71 12.37 20.42
CA ILE A 5 -0.07 11.09 20.09
C ILE A 5 -1.04 9.98 20.45
N ARG A 6 -1.75 9.43 19.45
CA ARG A 6 -2.68 8.29 19.65
C ARG A 6 -1.93 6.98 19.76
N SER A 7 -0.91 6.80 18.92
CA SER A 7 0.05 5.71 19.04
C SER A 7 1.40 6.14 18.51
N ASN A 8 2.46 5.63 19.14
CA ASN A 8 3.82 5.81 18.69
C ASN A 8 4.69 4.68 19.28
N GLY A 9 4.40 3.42 18.95
CA GLY A 9 5.07 2.26 19.54
C GLY A 9 4.13 1.30 20.27
N GLY A 10 4.71 0.29 20.90
CA GLY A 10 3.98 -0.73 21.65
C GLY A 10 3.83 -0.35 23.12
N GLY A 11 2.61 -0.45 23.66
CA GLY A 11 2.31 -0.08 25.04
C GLY A 11 1.92 1.39 25.18
N LEU A 12 2.50 2.09 26.16
CA LEU A 12 2.22 3.51 26.43
C LEU A 12 2.73 4.41 25.28
N ALA A 13 2.02 5.51 25.04
CA ALA A 13 2.43 6.53 24.07
C ALA A 13 3.85 7.01 24.37
N GLN A 14 4.75 6.81 23.41
CA GLN A 14 6.15 7.22 23.52
C GLN A 14 6.30 8.69 23.14
N PRO A 15 7.32 9.38 23.66
CA PRO A 15 7.65 10.75 23.23
C PRO A 15 7.86 10.82 21.72
N ILE A 16 7.64 12.00 21.14
CA ILE A 16 7.69 12.21 19.69
C ILE A 16 9.08 11.89 19.11
N GLU A 17 10.13 12.11 19.90
CA GLU A 17 11.53 11.80 19.58
C GLU A 17 11.71 10.32 19.23
N ALA A 18 11.00 9.42 19.92
CA ALA A 18 11.05 7.99 19.62
C ALA A 18 10.47 7.66 18.24
N LEU A 19 9.59 8.50 17.68
CA LEU A 19 9.16 8.32 16.29
C LEU A 19 10.27 8.72 15.33
N PHE A 20 10.94 9.85 15.57
CA PHE A 20 12.04 10.31 14.72
C PHE A 20 13.17 9.28 14.65
N ASP A 21 13.54 8.69 15.79
CA ASP A 21 14.53 7.62 15.84
C ASP A 21 14.11 6.44 14.97
N ARG A 22 12.83 6.03 15.02
CA ARG A 22 12.34 4.92 14.19
C ARG A 22 12.23 5.28 12.71
N LEU A 23 11.81 6.49 12.36
CA LEU A 23 11.83 6.97 10.98
C LEU A 23 13.26 7.01 10.44
N LEU A 24 14.25 7.20 11.31
CA LEU A 24 15.66 7.11 10.93
C LEU A 24 16.12 5.65 10.77
N THR A 25 15.80 4.75 11.70
CA THR A 25 16.35 3.39 11.75
C THR A 25 15.57 2.34 10.94
N HIS A 26 14.24 2.42 10.95
CA HIS A 26 13.34 1.43 10.35
C HIS A 26 12.79 1.94 9.02
N THR A 27 12.30 1.01 8.21
CA THR A 27 11.72 1.33 6.89
C THR A 27 10.22 1.42 7.02
N LEU A 28 9.60 2.46 6.47
CA LEU A 28 8.13 2.56 6.43
C LEU A 28 7.53 1.40 5.62
N ASP A 29 6.36 0.92 6.05
CA ASP A 29 5.60 -0.10 5.34
C ASP A 29 4.80 0.53 4.20
N ARG A 30 5.24 0.27 2.96
CA ARG A 30 4.66 0.85 1.74
C ARG A 30 3.18 0.52 1.54
N THR A 31 2.64 -0.50 2.21
CA THR A 31 1.19 -0.78 2.15
C THR A 31 0.34 0.40 2.64
N PHE A 32 0.91 1.29 3.46
CA PHE A 32 0.25 2.50 3.96
C PHE A 32 0.08 3.60 2.90
N GLU A 33 0.71 3.49 1.72
CA GLU A 33 0.41 4.37 0.58
C GLU A 33 -1.09 4.30 0.19
N ALA A 34 -1.72 3.14 0.33
CA ALA A 34 -3.14 2.94 0.01
C ALA A 34 -4.12 3.64 0.98
N TYR A 35 -3.66 4.11 2.14
CA TYR A 35 -4.51 4.64 3.21
C TYR A 35 -4.37 6.15 3.42
N GLY A 36 -3.60 6.85 2.58
CA GLY A 36 -3.33 8.28 2.73
C GLY A 36 -1.83 8.63 2.75
N ASN A 37 -0.97 7.70 2.32
CA ASN A 37 0.46 7.94 2.09
C ASN A 37 1.16 8.63 3.28
N PHE A 38 0.91 8.10 4.47
CA PHE A 38 1.47 8.49 5.76
C PHE A 38 1.10 9.89 6.29
N ILE A 39 0.67 10.81 5.43
CA ILE A 39 0.42 12.22 5.77
C ILE A 39 -0.93 12.65 5.19
N MET A 40 -1.88 12.96 6.07
CA MET A 40 -3.19 13.49 5.70
C MET A 40 -3.31 14.96 6.13
N ARG A 41 -3.70 15.81 5.17
CA ARG A 41 -3.94 17.25 5.33
C ARG A 41 -5.26 17.68 4.69
N ASP A 42 -6.27 16.82 4.80
CA ASP A 42 -7.58 17.06 4.19
C ASP A 42 -8.48 17.90 5.10
N GLU A 43 -9.62 18.33 4.54
CA GLU A 43 -10.63 19.13 5.23
C GLU A 43 -11.18 18.42 6.47
N TRP A 44 -11.19 17.09 6.49
CA TRP A 44 -11.65 16.32 7.64
C TRP A 44 -10.71 16.51 8.84
N VAL A 45 -9.39 16.42 8.62
CA VAL A 45 -8.39 16.67 9.67
C VAL A 45 -8.52 18.10 10.21
N GLU A 46 -8.63 19.10 9.33
CA GLU A 46 -8.75 20.49 9.75
C GLU A 46 -10.04 20.77 10.52
N THR A 47 -11.16 20.18 10.10
CA THR A 47 -12.47 20.32 10.77
C THR A 47 -12.44 19.78 12.20
N GLN A 48 -11.72 18.67 12.42
CA GLN A 48 -11.65 18.01 13.72
C GLN A 48 -10.57 18.59 14.65
N HIS A 49 -9.48 19.13 14.09
CA HIS A 49 -8.27 19.46 14.85
C HIS A 49 -7.76 20.89 14.66
N GLY A 50 -8.44 21.70 13.86
CA GLY A 50 -8.09 23.08 13.57
C GLY A 50 -7.42 23.26 12.22
N LYS A 51 -7.59 24.45 11.63
CA LYS A 51 -7.00 24.80 10.33
C LYS A 51 -5.47 24.68 10.37
N GLY A 52 -4.89 24.04 9.36
CA GLY A 52 -3.46 23.76 9.28
C GLY A 52 -3.02 22.50 10.02
N ALA A 53 -3.92 21.78 10.70
CA ALA A 53 -3.59 20.51 11.32
C ALA A 53 -3.26 19.42 10.30
N ALA A 54 -2.33 18.54 10.66
CA ALA A 54 -1.97 17.37 9.88
C ALA A 54 -2.05 16.10 10.73
N SER A 55 -2.46 15.00 10.10
CA SER A 55 -2.45 13.66 10.67
C SER A 55 -1.34 12.84 10.03
N PHE A 56 -0.49 12.24 10.86
CA PHE A 56 0.60 11.36 10.48
C PHE A 56 0.33 9.96 11.00
N PHE A 57 0.24 8.98 10.12
CA PHE A 57 -0.04 7.61 10.53
C PHE A 57 0.65 6.60 9.63
N GLY A 58 0.97 5.44 10.16
CA GLY A 58 1.69 4.44 9.39
C GLY A 58 2.18 3.29 10.24
N ASN A 59 2.91 2.38 9.60
CA ASN A 59 3.64 1.32 10.25
C ASN A 59 5.04 1.20 9.61
N PHE A 60 5.89 0.39 10.21
CA PHE A 60 7.20 0.05 9.67
C PHE A 60 7.19 -1.39 9.14
N TYR A 61 7.93 -1.62 8.06
CA TYR A 61 8.04 -2.90 7.38
C TYR A 61 8.81 -3.92 8.22
N ASP A 62 9.88 -3.48 8.88
CA ASP A 62 10.81 -4.28 9.66
C ASP A 62 10.61 -4.15 11.18
N TYR A 63 9.62 -3.35 11.61
CA TYR A 63 9.35 -3.08 13.02
C TYR A 63 7.84 -2.96 13.28
N SER A 64 7.27 -3.86 14.07
CA SER A 64 5.81 -4.03 14.18
C SER A 64 5.15 -3.00 15.13
N HIS A 65 5.11 -1.73 14.71
CA HIS A 65 4.53 -0.66 15.52
C HIS A 65 3.89 0.46 14.70
N VAL A 66 2.58 0.62 14.87
CA VAL A 66 1.81 1.71 14.26
C VAL A 66 2.10 3.03 14.98
N PHE A 67 2.30 4.09 14.20
CA PHE A 67 2.23 5.47 14.68
C PHE A 67 0.96 6.16 14.18
N ASN A 68 0.42 7.05 15.00
CA ASN A 68 -0.73 7.89 14.71
C ASN A 68 -0.63 9.16 15.57
N ILE A 69 -0.31 10.27 14.92
CA ILE A 69 -0.04 11.57 15.53
C ILE A 69 -0.84 12.62 14.79
N ILE A 70 -1.44 13.53 15.53
CA ILE A 70 -2.13 14.68 14.97
C ILE A 70 -1.53 15.92 15.60
N THR A 71 -1.20 16.92 14.80
CA THR A 71 -0.60 18.16 15.30
C THR A 71 -0.99 19.35 14.43
N ASP A 72 -1.16 20.52 15.08
CA ASP A 72 -1.31 21.83 14.44
C ASP A 72 -0.01 22.66 14.46
N ASP A 73 1.07 22.09 15.00
CA ASP A 73 2.39 22.70 15.05
C ASP A 73 3.08 22.67 13.69
N ALA A 74 3.23 23.83 13.07
CA ALA A 74 3.90 23.97 11.78
C ALA A 74 5.33 23.42 11.78
N GLU A 75 6.11 23.63 12.84
CA GLU A 75 7.50 23.16 12.90
C GLU A 75 7.57 21.63 12.99
N LEU A 76 6.75 21.02 13.86
CA LEU A 76 6.67 19.57 13.95
C LEU A 76 6.12 18.93 12.67
N ILE A 77 5.14 19.56 12.00
CA ILE A 77 4.61 19.12 10.71
C ILE A 77 5.73 19.07 9.66
N GLU A 78 6.53 20.12 9.56
CA GLU A 78 7.64 20.19 8.63
C GLU A 78 8.67 19.09 8.91
N ARG A 79 9.07 18.95 10.18
CA ARG A 79 10.04 17.93 10.60
C ARG A 79 9.55 16.50 10.33
N LEU A 80 8.30 16.17 10.68
CA LEU A 80 7.73 14.85 10.42
C LEU A 80 7.60 14.56 8.93
N THR A 81 7.17 15.57 8.15
CA THR A 81 7.08 15.45 6.69
C THR A 81 8.45 15.16 6.10
N ALA A 82 9.47 15.93 6.48
CA ALA A 82 10.84 15.72 6.01
C ALA A 82 11.38 14.33 6.40
N ALA A 83 11.13 13.87 7.62
CA ALA A 83 11.56 12.54 8.07
C ALA A 83 10.87 11.40 7.30
N ILE A 84 9.58 11.54 6.98
CA ILE A 84 8.84 10.56 6.17
C ILE A 84 9.36 10.54 4.73
N GLU A 85 9.56 11.71 4.11
CA GLU A 85 10.11 11.77 2.75
C GLU A 85 11.54 11.24 2.67
N ALA A 86 12.38 11.53 3.67
CA ALA A 86 13.71 10.94 3.78
C ALA A 86 13.67 9.42 3.93
N ASN A 87 12.68 8.88 4.66
CA ASN A 87 12.48 7.44 4.78
C ASN A 87 12.06 6.81 3.44
N LYS A 88 11.12 7.43 2.74
CA LYS A 88 10.63 6.98 1.42
C LYS A 88 11.72 6.98 0.35
N ALA A 89 12.74 7.83 0.50
CA ALA A 89 13.89 7.86 -0.39
C ALA A 89 14.91 6.73 -0.15
N LYS A 90 14.78 5.94 0.93
CA LYS A 90 15.68 4.80 1.21
C LYS A 90 15.48 3.69 0.18
N SER A 91 16.55 3.01 -0.23
CA SER A 91 16.48 1.84 -1.11
C SER A 91 15.57 0.75 -0.55
N SER A 92 15.63 0.49 0.75
CA SER A 92 14.76 -0.48 1.43
C SER A 92 13.27 -0.15 1.36
N TYR A 93 12.90 1.14 1.19
CA TYR A 93 11.53 1.54 0.92
C TYR A 93 11.17 1.34 -0.55
N ILE A 94 12.04 1.81 -1.46
CA ILE A 94 11.85 1.72 -2.91
C ILE A 94 11.74 0.26 -3.38
N GLU A 95 12.49 -0.65 -2.76
CA GLU A 95 12.47 -2.10 -3.02
C GLU A 95 11.13 -2.77 -2.66
N GLN A 96 10.34 -2.17 -1.77
CA GLN A 96 9.00 -2.66 -1.50
C GLN A 96 8.10 -2.43 -2.71
N CYS A 97 7.36 -3.47 -3.10
CA CYS A 97 6.36 -3.34 -4.16
C CYS A 97 5.29 -2.33 -3.73
N PRO A 98 4.87 -1.39 -4.62
CA PRO A 98 3.72 -0.53 -4.35
C PRO A 98 2.48 -1.35 -3.98
N PRO A 99 1.55 -0.80 -3.17
CA PRO A 99 0.31 -1.50 -2.87
C PRO A 99 -0.50 -1.75 -4.13
N PHE A 100 -1.13 -2.92 -4.19
CA PHE A 100 -2.00 -3.29 -5.29
C PHE A 100 -3.31 -2.51 -5.23
N ASP A 101 -3.64 -1.79 -6.30
CA ASP A 101 -4.92 -1.11 -6.46
C ASP A 101 -5.86 -1.95 -7.33
N GLY A 102 -6.88 -2.55 -6.71
CA GLY A 102 -7.87 -3.35 -7.41
C GLY A 102 -8.67 -2.58 -8.47
N ARG A 103 -8.70 -1.25 -8.42
CA ARG A 103 -9.36 -0.40 -9.44
C ARG A 103 -8.60 -0.37 -10.76
N LEU A 104 -7.28 -0.59 -10.71
CA LEU A 104 -6.42 -0.67 -11.88
C LEU A 104 -6.39 -2.09 -12.48
N PHE A 105 -6.85 -3.08 -11.70
CA PHE A 105 -6.84 -4.48 -12.11
C PHE A 105 -8.08 -4.86 -12.90
N ARG A 106 -7.87 -5.52 -14.04
CA ARG A 106 -8.94 -5.95 -14.93
C ARG A 106 -8.66 -7.35 -15.46
N ILE A 107 -9.73 -8.13 -15.57
CA ILE A 107 -9.71 -9.49 -16.07
C ILE A 107 -10.55 -9.54 -17.34
N GLU A 108 -9.98 -10.10 -18.40
CA GLU A 108 -10.76 -10.51 -19.57
C GLU A 108 -10.81 -12.04 -19.64
N THR A 109 -12.02 -12.59 -19.61
CA THR A 109 -12.23 -14.03 -19.76
C THR A 109 -12.51 -14.36 -21.22
N HIS A 110 -11.78 -15.33 -21.77
CA HIS A 110 -11.95 -15.85 -23.12
C HIS A 110 -12.36 -17.32 -23.04
N ARG A 111 -13.64 -17.62 -23.23
CA ARG A 111 -14.13 -19.00 -23.20
C ARG A 111 -14.23 -19.55 -24.61
N PHE A 112 -13.50 -20.63 -24.89
CA PHE A 112 -13.53 -21.31 -26.18
C PHE A 112 -14.43 -22.54 -26.17
N SER A 113 -14.56 -23.21 -25.02
CA SER A 113 -15.36 -24.41 -24.90
C SER A 113 -15.92 -24.60 -23.50
N VAL A 114 -16.53 -25.77 -23.29
CA VAL A 114 -17.10 -26.20 -22.02
C VAL A 114 -16.04 -26.29 -20.92
N THR A 115 -14.87 -26.85 -21.23
CA THR A 115 -13.78 -27.17 -20.30
C THR A 115 -12.53 -26.34 -20.52
N GLN A 116 -12.47 -25.54 -21.59
CA GLN A 116 -11.31 -24.73 -21.93
C GLN A 116 -11.68 -23.25 -22.04
N GLY A 117 -10.92 -22.44 -21.32
CA GLY A 117 -10.90 -21.00 -21.50
C GLY A 117 -9.57 -20.44 -21.03
N GLU A 118 -9.39 -19.16 -21.30
CA GLU A 118 -8.23 -18.40 -20.93
C GLU A 118 -8.66 -17.13 -20.24
N VAL A 119 -7.75 -16.57 -19.46
CA VAL A 119 -7.91 -15.32 -18.75
C VAL A 119 -6.71 -14.45 -19.09
N SER A 120 -6.99 -13.25 -19.58
CA SER A 120 -5.99 -12.20 -19.76
C SER A 120 -6.07 -11.26 -18.56
N LEU A 121 -4.92 -11.04 -17.90
CA LEU A 121 -4.79 -10.15 -16.76
C LEU A 121 -4.24 -8.81 -17.22
N PHE A 122 -4.87 -7.73 -16.80
CA PHE A 122 -4.43 -6.38 -17.07
C PHE A 122 -4.28 -5.59 -15.77
N TYR A 123 -3.27 -4.72 -15.71
CA TYR A 123 -3.08 -3.78 -14.61
C TYR A 123 -2.67 -2.43 -15.17
N ASP A 124 -3.42 -1.39 -14.84
CA ASP A 124 -3.23 -0.02 -15.35
C ASP A 124 -3.16 0.04 -16.89
N GLY A 125 -4.04 -0.73 -17.54
CA GLY A 125 -4.10 -0.83 -19.01
C GLY A 125 -3.05 -1.75 -19.64
N GLU A 126 -1.99 -2.14 -18.92
CA GLU A 126 -0.96 -3.05 -19.43
C GLU A 126 -1.37 -4.52 -19.27
N CYS A 127 -1.07 -5.33 -20.29
CA CYS A 127 -1.25 -6.78 -20.21
C CYS A 127 -0.14 -7.40 -19.33
N LEU A 128 -0.56 -8.07 -18.25
CA LEU A 128 0.34 -8.84 -17.38
C LEU A 128 0.66 -10.20 -17.99
N GLY A 129 -0.32 -10.80 -18.67
CA GLY A 129 -0.19 -12.10 -19.32
C GLY A 129 -1.53 -12.76 -19.57
N ARG A 130 -1.47 -13.93 -20.23
CA ARG A 130 -2.61 -14.76 -20.57
C ARG A 130 -2.42 -16.17 -20.02
N TYR A 131 -3.44 -16.69 -19.35
CA TYR A 131 -3.36 -17.91 -18.56
C TYR A 131 -4.54 -18.82 -18.88
N GLY A 132 -4.33 -20.13 -18.85
CA GLY A 132 -5.44 -21.08 -18.91
C GLY A 132 -6.32 -20.95 -17.65
N ASP A 133 -7.63 -21.00 -17.84
CA ASP A 133 -8.61 -21.05 -16.76
C ASP A 133 -9.31 -22.41 -16.73
N ASP A 134 -9.57 -22.91 -15.52
CA ASP A 134 -10.16 -24.23 -15.27
C ASP A 134 -11.63 -24.03 -14.93
N TYR A 135 -12.48 -24.06 -15.96
CA TYR A 135 -13.92 -23.90 -15.81
C TYR A 135 -14.56 -25.16 -15.26
N LYS A 136 -15.22 -25.04 -14.11
CA LYS A 136 -15.98 -26.15 -13.48
C LYS A 136 -17.47 -25.86 -13.47
N ILE A 137 -18.28 -26.90 -13.65
CA ILE A 137 -19.74 -26.83 -13.47
C ILE A 137 -20.04 -26.80 -11.97
N GLY A 138 -20.75 -25.76 -11.53
CA GLY A 138 -21.34 -25.68 -10.20
C GLY A 138 -22.60 -26.54 -10.07
N GLY A 139 -23.06 -26.77 -8.83
CA GLY A 139 -24.30 -27.54 -8.57
C GLY A 139 -25.58 -26.92 -9.16
N ASP A 140 -25.50 -25.69 -9.65
CA ASP A 140 -26.52 -24.93 -10.36
C ASP A 140 -26.40 -25.02 -11.89
N GLY A 141 -25.48 -25.83 -12.41
CA GLY A 141 -25.22 -25.96 -13.84
C GLY A 141 -24.42 -24.80 -14.46
N GLN A 142 -24.00 -23.81 -13.67
CA GLN A 142 -23.22 -22.67 -14.18
C GLN A 142 -21.72 -23.01 -14.21
N TYR A 143 -21.05 -22.61 -15.28
CA TYR A 143 -19.60 -22.71 -15.37
C TYR A 143 -18.93 -21.54 -14.66
N ARG A 144 -18.00 -21.86 -13.76
CA ARG A 144 -17.21 -20.87 -13.04
C ARG A 144 -15.74 -21.21 -13.21
N GLY A 145 -14.97 -20.22 -13.68
CA GLY A 145 -13.52 -20.26 -13.66
C GLY A 145 -12.99 -20.02 -12.26
N ARG A 146 -11.68 -19.81 -12.14
CA ARG A 146 -11.05 -19.47 -10.85
C ARG A 146 -11.59 -18.14 -10.29
N PRO A 147 -11.72 -18.01 -8.96
CA PRO A 147 -12.26 -16.81 -8.35
C PRO A 147 -11.35 -15.60 -8.56
N LEU A 148 -11.92 -14.38 -8.54
CA LEU A 148 -11.18 -13.11 -8.69
C LEU A 148 -9.91 -13.05 -7.82
N ARG A 149 -10.01 -13.45 -6.55
CA ARG A 149 -8.87 -13.48 -5.62
C ARG A 149 -7.67 -14.28 -6.12
N TYR A 150 -7.90 -15.39 -6.81
CA TYR A 150 -6.82 -16.19 -7.41
C TYR A 150 -6.04 -15.37 -8.44
N TRP A 151 -6.76 -14.62 -9.27
CA TRP A 151 -6.17 -13.80 -10.32
C TRP A 151 -5.52 -12.53 -9.78
N GLU A 152 -6.07 -11.94 -8.71
CA GLU A 152 -5.40 -10.84 -7.99
C GLU A 152 -4.07 -11.30 -7.40
N ASP A 153 -4.03 -12.48 -6.76
CA ASP A 153 -2.79 -13.01 -6.17
C ASP A 153 -1.75 -13.32 -7.26
N ALA A 154 -2.18 -13.83 -8.42
CA ALA A 154 -1.32 -13.99 -9.59
C ALA A 154 -0.78 -12.65 -10.10
N ALA A 155 -1.64 -11.64 -10.25
CA ALA A 155 -1.25 -10.30 -10.70
C ALA A 155 -0.24 -9.64 -9.73
N LYS A 156 -0.49 -9.71 -8.42
CA LYS A 156 0.44 -9.20 -7.39
C LYS A 156 1.81 -9.84 -7.49
N LYS A 157 1.89 -11.15 -7.75
CA LYS A 157 3.15 -11.86 -7.94
C LYS A 157 3.92 -11.33 -9.15
N ILE A 158 3.25 -11.18 -10.30
CA ILE A 158 3.86 -10.67 -11.54
C ILE A 158 4.34 -9.23 -11.35
N LEU A 159 3.53 -8.36 -10.74
CA LEU A 159 3.89 -6.96 -10.49
C LEU A 159 5.11 -6.88 -9.57
N ARG A 160 5.20 -7.73 -8.54
CA ARG A 160 6.39 -7.81 -7.68
C ARG A 160 7.63 -8.22 -8.46
N GLU A 161 7.54 -9.22 -9.31
CA GLU A 161 8.67 -9.68 -10.15
C GLU A 161 9.13 -8.57 -11.11
N ARG A 162 8.19 -7.88 -11.77
CA ARG A 162 8.47 -6.73 -12.65
C ARG A 162 9.12 -5.57 -11.90
N HIS A 163 8.63 -5.26 -10.69
CA HIS A 163 9.19 -4.22 -9.83
C HIS A 163 10.64 -4.51 -9.46
N LEU A 164 10.94 -5.74 -9.01
CA LEU A 164 12.31 -6.11 -8.69
C LEU A 164 13.23 -6.08 -9.94
N ALA A 165 12.72 -6.49 -11.09
CA ALA A 165 13.47 -6.45 -12.34
C ALA A 165 13.76 -5.01 -12.81
N SER A 166 12.83 -4.06 -12.61
CA SER A 166 13.05 -2.66 -12.99
C SER A 166 14.11 -1.99 -12.12
N LEU A 167 14.20 -2.34 -10.84
CA LEU A 167 15.24 -1.86 -9.94
C LEU A 167 16.64 -2.34 -10.35
N GLN A 168 16.76 -3.58 -10.82
CA GLN A 168 18.03 -4.13 -11.30
C GLN A 168 18.53 -3.47 -12.60
N GLN A 169 17.61 -2.95 -13.42
CA GLN A 169 17.96 -2.26 -14.68
C GLN A 169 18.32 -0.79 -14.47
N ALA A 170 17.94 -0.21 -13.32
CA ALA A 170 18.19 1.19 -12.97
C ALA A 170 19.44 1.40 -12.10
N ALA A 171 20.09 0.32 -11.64
CA ALA A 171 21.31 0.31 -10.83
C ALA A 171 22.57 0.19 -11.69
#